data_AF-A0A662Z0F2-F1
#
_entry.id   AF-A0A662Z0F2-F1
#
_cell.length_a   1.000
_cell.length_b   1.000
_cell.length_c   1.000
_cell.angle_alpha   90.00
_cell.angle_beta   90.00
_cell.angle_gamma   90.00
#
_symmetry.space_group_name_H-M   'P 1'
#
loop_
_entity.id
_entity.type
_entity.pdbx_description
1 polymer ?
#
loop_
_entity_poly.entity_id
_entity_poly.type
_entity_poly.pdbx_seq_one_letter_code
_entity_poly.pdbx_strand_id
1 'polypeptide(L)'
;MAELDSLEFGKSDFVLLDEVNMEQFLDNLKLRFEKDRIYTYIGEVVVSMNPYKQMDIFGKEVIESYQGRELYERPPHLYAVADAAYKAMKRRAKDTCIVISGESGAGKTEASKYIMQYIAAITNPSQRAEVESVKNVLLKSNCVLEAFGNAKTNRNDNSSRFGKYMDINFNFNGDPTGGHINNYLLEKSRVIKQQEGERNFHSFYQLLLGGSEEMLRSLHLKKDPATYCFTKEGTVSNISSDDKSNHKAVLNAMKVIGFSSEEINSVYKILAIILHLGNLVFESDGDSVLVHSENSVCQIAELACTHPDMVRKTLLYRTVATGGGDVIDKGHSIHEASFGRDAFAKALYERLFCWIVSRINAVIEVKDYNPVLHGKNTVIGVLDIYGFEIFDNNSFEQFCINYCNEKLQQLFIELILRQEQEEYQREGIEWQHIEYFNNQIIVDLVEQPHKGIISILDEACLSVGHVTDTHFLESMDKKLSKHPHYTSRKEQYALKAEAWTRNKAMKPQRSPITREAKLCATDKTMEFLRDFRIKHYAGNVTTGKGDVMASGRYNGNPDYPGPYSTTGQPEAPPPGLHGNARCGAPVHQRPGRQFQWNRPRQPPRQPPPQPQQPQQGP
;
A
#
# COMPACT_ATOMS: atom_id res chain seq x y z
N MET A 1 21.13 -35.22 -13.37
CA MET A 1 21.75 -34.41 -14.44
C MET A 1 20.94 -33.14 -14.56
N ALA A 2 21.59 -32.00 -14.73
CA ALA A 2 20.90 -30.74 -14.94
C ALA A 2 20.09 -30.82 -16.25
N GLU A 3 18.87 -30.31 -16.23
CA GLU A 3 18.01 -30.20 -17.40
C GLU A 3 17.97 -28.73 -17.79
N LEU A 4 18.68 -28.39 -18.86
CA LEU A 4 18.81 -27.01 -19.34
C LEU A 4 18.04 -26.85 -20.64
N ASP A 5 17.46 -25.66 -20.85
CA ASP A 5 16.85 -25.32 -22.13
C ASP A 5 17.89 -25.41 -23.25
N SER A 6 17.49 -25.98 -24.38
CA SER A 6 18.26 -25.92 -25.63
C SER A 6 18.44 -24.46 -26.07
N LEU A 7 19.58 -24.15 -26.71
CA LEU A 7 19.87 -22.81 -27.26
C LEU A 7 18.84 -22.36 -28.31
N GLU A 8 18.06 -23.29 -28.88
CA GLU A 8 16.96 -22.96 -29.79
C GLU A 8 15.84 -22.13 -29.13
N PHE A 9 15.78 -22.14 -27.79
CA PHE A 9 14.89 -21.34 -26.98
C PHE A 9 15.52 -20.03 -26.52
N GLY A 10 16.69 -19.64 -27.04
CA GLY A 10 17.45 -18.51 -26.52
C GLY A 10 18.16 -18.81 -25.20
N LYS A 11 18.78 -17.79 -24.60
CA LYS A 11 19.53 -17.91 -23.34
C LYS A 11 18.58 -17.88 -22.15
N SER A 12 18.67 -18.88 -21.29
CA SER A 12 17.83 -19.02 -20.08
C SER A 12 18.23 -18.09 -18.94
N ASP A 13 19.43 -17.51 -18.99
CA ASP A 13 19.94 -16.52 -18.04
C ASP A 13 20.56 -15.35 -18.79
N PHE A 14 20.13 -14.13 -18.45
CA PHE A 14 20.63 -12.89 -19.05
C PHE A 14 22.07 -12.55 -18.69
N VAL A 15 22.59 -13.09 -17.58
CA VAL A 15 24.03 -12.93 -17.23
C VAL A 15 24.92 -13.57 -18.29
N LEU A 16 24.40 -14.51 -19.07
CA LEU A 16 25.11 -15.20 -20.15
C LEU A 16 24.96 -14.53 -21.51
N LEU A 17 24.27 -13.39 -21.64
CA LEU A 17 24.21 -12.63 -22.90
C LEU A 17 25.60 -12.24 -23.37
N ASP A 18 25.81 -12.21 -24.69
CA ASP A 18 27.13 -11.86 -25.25
C ASP A 18 27.37 -10.35 -25.13
N GLU A 19 26.33 -9.53 -25.34
CA GLU A 19 26.35 -8.11 -25.06
C GLU A 19 25.14 -7.71 -24.20
N VAL A 20 25.40 -6.98 -23.11
CA VAL A 20 24.34 -6.46 -22.24
C VAL A 20 23.83 -5.13 -22.79
N ASN A 21 22.97 -5.21 -23.80
CA ASN A 21 22.28 -4.05 -24.37
C ASN A 21 20.77 -4.31 -24.53
N MET A 22 19.99 -3.24 -24.67
CA MET A 22 18.53 -3.32 -24.73
C MET A 22 18.01 -4.14 -25.92
N GLU A 23 18.72 -4.13 -27.05
CA GLU A 23 18.31 -4.84 -28.26
C GLU A 23 18.41 -6.36 -28.04
N GLN A 24 19.59 -6.87 -27.63
CA GLN A 24 19.79 -8.29 -27.36
C GLN A 24 18.89 -8.79 -26.22
N PHE A 25 18.65 -7.97 -25.20
CA PHE A 25 17.76 -8.32 -24.11
C PHE A 25 16.32 -8.54 -24.60
N LEU A 26 15.80 -7.62 -25.41
CA LEU A 26 14.46 -7.71 -25.98
C LEU A 26 14.33 -8.85 -26.99
N ASP A 27 15.34 -9.07 -27.84
CA ASP A 27 15.34 -10.15 -28.82
C ASP A 27 15.32 -11.53 -28.15
N ASN A 28 16.09 -11.71 -27.07
CA ASN A 28 16.07 -12.96 -26.32
C ASN A 28 14.72 -13.19 -25.62
N LEU A 29 14.14 -12.15 -24.99
CA LEU A 29 12.79 -12.25 -24.41
C LEU A 29 11.75 -12.62 -25.47
N LYS A 30 11.80 -11.97 -26.63
CA LYS A 30 10.88 -12.22 -27.73
C LYS A 30 10.99 -13.66 -28.23
N LEU A 31 12.20 -14.14 -28.50
CA LEU A 31 12.44 -15.52 -28.93
C LEU A 31 11.91 -16.53 -27.90
N ARG A 32 12.21 -16.32 -26.62
CA ARG A 32 11.71 -17.16 -25.52
C ARG A 32 10.20 -17.19 -25.46
N PHE A 33 9.57 -16.01 -25.52
CA PHE A 33 8.13 -15.86 -25.46
C PHE A 33 7.42 -16.52 -26.66
N GLU A 34 7.95 -16.35 -27.88
CA GLU A 34 7.44 -17.02 -29.10
C GLU A 34 7.52 -18.55 -29.03
N LYS A 35 8.41 -19.08 -28.19
CA LYS A 35 8.56 -20.51 -27.90
C LYS A 35 7.87 -20.94 -26.60
N ASP A 36 6.93 -20.13 -26.09
CA ASP A 36 6.18 -20.39 -24.87
C ASP A 36 7.05 -20.55 -23.59
N ARG A 37 8.28 -20.01 -23.60
CA ARG A 37 9.16 -19.90 -22.43
C ARG A 37 8.97 -18.53 -21.78
N ILE A 38 8.08 -18.47 -20.80
CA ILE A 38 7.70 -17.19 -20.16
C ILE A 38 8.62 -16.74 -19.03
N TYR A 39 9.51 -17.61 -18.54
CA TYR A 39 10.44 -17.33 -17.46
C TYR A 39 11.88 -17.29 -17.97
N THR A 40 12.67 -16.35 -17.47
CA THR A 40 14.11 -16.21 -17.76
C THR A 40 14.84 -15.71 -16.51
N TYR A 41 16.04 -16.20 -16.23
CA TYR A 41 16.83 -15.77 -15.08
C TYR A 41 17.64 -14.49 -15.36
N ILE A 42 17.92 -13.74 -14.30
CA ILE A 42 19.04 -12.81 -14.18
C ILE A 42 19.75 -13.21 -12.89
N GLY A 43 20.67 -14.17 -12.96
CA GLY A 43 21.21 -14.82 -11.76
C GLY A 43 20.09 -15.41 -10.89
N GLU A 44 19.95 -14.95 -9.65
CA GLU A 44 18.91 -15.41 -8.71
C GLU A 44 17.52 -14.79 -8.93
N VAL A 45 17.38 -13.84 -9.86
CA VAL A 45 16.11 -13.17 -10.18
C VAL A 45 15.39 -13.89 -11.31
N VAL A 46 14.06 -14.02 -11.22
CA VAL A 46 13.21 -14.51 -12.32
C VAL A 46 12.46 -13.36 -12.98
N VAL A 47 12.69 -13.18 -14.27
CA VAL A 47 11.85 -12.36 -15.16
C VAL A 47 10.69 -13.21 -15.65
N SER A 48 9.46 -12.71 -15.47
CA SER A 48 8.21 -13.37 -15.84
C SER A 48 7.44 -12.54 -16.87
N MET A 49 7.12 -13.13 -18.01
CA MET A 49 6.32 -12.52 -19.08
C MET A 49 4.90 -13.09 -19.06
N ASN A 50 3.88 -12.27 -18.76
CA ASN A 50 2.50 -12.74 -18.72
C ASN A 50 2.01 -13.18 -20.12
N PRO A 51 1.64 -14.46 -20.32
CA PRO A 51 1.22 -14.96 -21.62
C PRO A 51 -0.25 -14.64 -21.98
N TYR A 52 -1.05 -14.11 -21.05
CA TYR A 52 -2.50 -13.88 -21.22
C TYR A 52 -3.30 -15.12 -21.66
N LYS A 53 -2.76 -16.32 -21.42
CA LYS A 53 -3.39 -17.62 -21.63
C LYS A 53 -3.03 -18.56 -20.50
N GLN A 54 -3.86 -19.58 -20.26
CA GLN A 54 -3.51 -20.65 -19.35
C GLN A 54 -2.41 -21.52 -19.96
N MET A 55 -1.45 -21.91 -19.12
CA MET A 55 -0.27 -22.69 -19.49
C MET A 55 -0.22 -23.94 -18.61
N ASP A 56 0.08 -25.09 -19.21
CA ASP A 56 0.19 -26.37 -18.50
C ASP A 56 1.56 -26.56 -17.82
N ILE A 57 2.07 -25.51 -17.17
CA ILE A 57 3.41 -25.49 -16.52
C ILE A 57 3.33 -25.47 -14.99
N PHE A 58 2.12 -25.58 -14.43
CA PHE A 58 1.87 -25.52 -12.97
C PHE A 58 1.27 -26.83 -12.42
N GLY A 59 1.38 -27.92 -13.19
CA GLY A 59 0.88 -29.23 -12.82
C GLY A 59 1.71 -29.89 -11.71
N LYS A 60 1.15 -30.95 -11.11
CA LYS A 60 1.81 -31.72 -10.04
C LYS A 60 3.16 -32.32 -10.48
N GLU A 61 3.24 -32.81 -11.72
CA GLU A 61 4.48 -33.34 -12.29
C GLU A 61 5.59 -32.28 -12.33
N VAL A 62 5.23 -31.04 -12.63
CA VAL A 62 6.18 -29.92 -12.61
C VAL A 62 6.65 -29.65 -11.19
N ILE A 63 5.74 -29.62 -10.20
CA ILE A 63 6.12 -29.47 -8.78
C ILE A 63 7.17 -30.51 -8.37
N GLU A 64 6.92 -31.79 -8.66
CA GLU A 64 7.83 -32.90 -8.35
C GLU A 64 9.19 -32.75 -9.07
N SER A 65 9.20 -32.17 -10.28
CA SER A 65 10.44 -31.97 -11.04
C SER A 65 11.37 -30.92 -10.42
N TYR A 66 10.83 -29.88 -9.77
CA TYR A 66 11.57 -28.78 -9.12
C TYR A 66 11.88 -29.04 -7.64
N GLN A 67 11.12 -29.90 -6.98
CA GLN A 67 11.28 -30.16 -5.54
C GLN A 67 12.69 -30.60 -5.17
N GLY A 68 13.34 -29.83 -4.28
CA GLY A 68 14.65 -30.13 -3.73
C GLY A 68 15.83 -29.93 -4.69
N ARG A 69 15.62 -29.36 -5.88
CA ARG A 69 16.64 -29.09 -6.89
C ARG A 69 17.33 -27.76 -6.67
N GLU A 70 18.59 -27.62 -7.07
CA GLU A 70 19.27 -26.32 -7.04
C GLU A 70 18.81 -25.42 -8.22
N LEU A 71 18.91 -24.10 -8.07
CA LEU A 71 18.28 -23.11 -8.97
C LEU A 71 18.62 -23.34 -10.46
N TYR A 72 19.89 -23.66 -10.75
CA TYR A 72 20.41 -23.87 -12.10
C TYR A 72 20.41 -25.34 -12.56
N GLU A 73 19.85 -26.27 -11.77
CA GLU A 73 19.67 -27.67 -12.20
C GLU A 73 18.46 -27.86 -13.11
N ARG A 74 17.57 -26.88 -13.16
CA ARG A 74 16.33 -26.89 -13.93
C ARG A 74 16.16 -25.60 -14.75
N PRO A 75 15.30 -25.61 -15.78
CA PRO A 75 15.00 -24.40 -16.54
C PRO A 75 14.39 -23.29 -15.66
N PRO A 76 14.40 -22.03 -16.12
CA PRO A 76 13.81 -20.94 -15.37
C PRO A 76 12.33 -21.17 -15.04
N HIS A 77 11.98 -21.07 -13.76
CA HIS A 77 10.60 -21.21 -13.29
C HIS A 77 10.40 -20.60 -11.89
N LEU A 78 9.18 -20.14 -11.59
CA LEU A 78 8.83 -19.64 -10.25
C LEU A 78 9.06 -20.67 -9.14
N TYR A 79 8.83 -21.95 -9.45
CA TYR A 79 9.00 -23.04 -8.48
C TYR A 79 10.45 -23.22 -8.05
N ALA A 80 11.42 -22.89 -8.91
CA ALA A 80 12.83 -22.93 -8.54
C ALA A 80 13.15 -21.88 -7.45
N VAL A 81 12.61 -20.67 -7.58
CA VAL A 81 12.75 -19.59 -6.58
C VAL A 81 12.01 -19.96 -5.29
N ALA A 82 10.80 -20.51 -5.40
CA ALA A 82 10.03 -20.95 -4.23
C ALA A 82 10.72 -22.11 -3.48
N ASP A 83 11.32 -23.06 -4.20
CA ASP A 83 12.11 -24.16 -3.61
C ASP A 83 13.38 -23.64 -2.96
N ALA A 84 14.10 -22.72 -3.62
CA ALA A 84 15.29 -22.07 -3.05
C ALA A 84 14.96 -21.35 -1.74
N ALA A 85 13.87 -20.58 -1.69
CA ALA A 85 13.39 -19.92 -0.48
C ALA A 85 13.04 -20.93 0.61
N TYR A 86 12.27 -21.98 0.29
CA TYR A 86 11.90 -23.02 1.26
C TYR A 86 13.13 -23.77 1.80
N LYS A 87 14.09 -24.12 0.94
CA LYS A 87 15.34 -24.78 1.36
C LYS A 87 16.19 -23.87 2.23
N ALA A 88 16.33 -22.59 1.89
CA ALA A 88 17.06 -21.62 2.70
C ALA A 88 16.42 -21.49 4.08
N MET A 89 15.09 -21.40 4.14
CA MET A 89 14.32 -21.39 5.38
C MET A 89 14.56 -22.65 6.21
N LYS A 90 14.34 -23.83 5.62
CA LYS A 90 14.41 -25.11 6.32
C LYS A 90 15.83 -25.52 6.74
N ARG A 91 16.81 -25.36 5.86
CA ARG A 91 18.20 -25.83 6.09
C ARG A 91 19.03 -24.83 6.89
N ARG A 92 18.79 -23.52 6.71
CA ARG A 92 19.59 -22.44 7.34
C ARG A 92 18.90 -21.77 8.52
N ALA A 93 17.64 -22.14 8.82
CA ALA A 93 16.81 -21.51 9.85
C ALA A 93 16.74 -19.98 9.72
N LYS A 94 16.66 -19.49 8.47
CA LYS A 94 16.60 -18.07 8.13
C LYS A 94 15.22 -17.71 7.59
N ASP A 95 14.72 -16.55 7.97
CA ASP A 95 13.53 -15.98 7.35
C ASP A 95 13.84 -15.62 5.91
N THR A 96 12.89 -15.86 5.02
CA THR A 96 13.02 -15.58 3.58
C THR A 96 11.84 -14.75 3.12
N CYS A 97 12.05 -13.95 2.09
CA CYS A 97 11.01 -13.14 1.49
C CYS A 97 11.17 -13.17 -0.03
N ILE A 98 10.10 -13.48 -0.73
CA ILE A 98 10.01 -13.40 -2.20
C ILE A 98 9.30 -12.10 -2.54
N VAL A 99 9.99 -11.20 -3.22
CA VAL A 99 9.45 -9.92 -3.66
C VAL A 99 9.01 -10.03 -5.12
N ILE A 100 7.77 -9.67 -5.40
CA ILE A 100 7.17 -9.69 -6.74
C ILE A 100 6.86 -8.25 -7.13
N SER A 101 7.56 -7.77 -8.15
CA SER A 101 7.39 -6.42 -8.70
C SER A 101 7.07 -6.48 -10.20
N GLY A 102 6.53 -5.39 -10.73
CA GLY A 102 6.14 -5.28 -12.14
C GLY A 102 4.92 -4.39 -12.35
N GLU A 103 4.70 -3.96 -13.58
CA GLU A 103 3.58 -3.07 -13.93
C GLU A 103 2.20 -3.71 -13.67
N SER A 104 1.14 -2.90 -13.66
CA SER A 104 -0.22 -3.43 -13.57
C SER A 104 -0.51 -4.35 -14.77
N GLY A 105 -1.11 -5.52 -14.52
CA GLY A 105 -1.37 -6.53 -15.55
C GLY A 105 -0.22 -7.49 -15.84
N ALA A 106 0.97 -7.28 -15.28
CA ALA A 106 2.15 -8.13 -15.53
C ALA A 106 2.08 -9.57 -14.94
N GLY A 107 1.00 -9.93 -14.25
CA GLY A 107 0.82 -11.28 -13.68
C GLY A 107 1.38 -11.47 -12.26
N LYS A 108 1.67 -10.39 -11.52
CA LYS A 108 2.20 -10.45 -10.14
C LYS A 108 1.35 -11.30 -9.19
N THR A 109 0.04 -11.05 -9.17
CA THR A 109 -0.89 -11.75 -8.30
C THR A 109 -1.00 -13.23 -8.65
N GLU A 110 -0.90 -13.59 -9.94
CA GLU A 110 -0.86 -14.99 -10.37
C GLU A 110 0.46 -15.66 -9.97
N ALA A 111 1.60 -14.98 -10.13
CA ALA A 111 2.88 -15.48 -9.65
C ALA A 111 2.87 -15.73 -8.13
N SER A 112 2.30 -14.81 -7.34
CA SER A 112 2.08 -14.97 -5.91
C SER A 112 1.23 -16.22 -5.60
N LYS A 113 0.12 -16.42 -6.33
CA LYS A 113 -0.73 -17.61 -6.19
C LYS A 113 0.05 -18.91 -6.48
N TYR A 114 0.84 -18.97 -7.55
CA TYR A 114 1.61 -20.15 -7.90
C TYR A 114 2.74 -20.45 -6.90
N ILE A 115 3.42 -19.43 -6.39
CA ILE A 115 4.43 -19.58 -5.33
C ILE A 115 3.78 -20.17 -4.07
N MET A 116 2.64 -19.61 -3.65
CA MET A 116 1.89 -20.10 -2.48
C MET A 116 1.39 -21.54 -2.69
N GLN A 117 0.91 -21.87 -3.89
CA GLN A 117 0.49 -23.24 -4.24
C GLN A 117 1.66 -24.22 -4.19
N TYR A 118 2.83 -23.83 -4.67
CA TYR A 118 4.04 -24.66 -4.63
C TYR A 118 4.48 -24.93 -3.19
N ILE A 119 4.65 -23.87 -2.39
CA ILE A 119 5.02 -23.99 -0.97
C ILE A 119 4.05 -24.91 -0.24
N ALA A 120 2.74 -24.73 -0.50
CA ALA A 120 1.71 -25.54 0.11
C ALA A 120 1.57 -26.97 -0.45
N ALA A 121 2.28 -27.31 -1.53
CA ALA A 121 2.32 -28.66 -2.10
C ALA A 121 3.52 -29.47 -1.57
N ILE A 122 4.64 -28.79 -1.28
CA ILE A 122 5.88 -29.45 -0.83
C ILE A 122 5.96 -29.67 0.69
N THR A 123 5.08 -29.03 1.47
CA THR A 123 4.97 -29.20 2.94
C THR A 123 4.25 -30.51 3.31
N ASN A 124 4.67 -31.17 4.41
CA ASN A 124 4.36 -32.60 4.66
C ASN A 124 2.86 -32.98 4.64
N PRO A 125 2.51 -34.14 4.04
CA PRO A 125 1.13 -34.66 3.99
C PRO A 125 0.61 -35.32 5.28
N SER A 126 1.40 -35.39 6.36
CA SER A 126 1.08 -36.16 7.57
C SER A 126 0.19 -35.42 8.59
N GLN A 127 0.08 -34.08 8.50
CA GLN A 127 -0.79 -33.25 9.35
C GLN A 127 -1.90 -32.55 8.53
N ARG A 128 -2.66 -33.33 7.75
CA ARG A 128 -3.54 -32.81 6.67
C ARG A 128 -4.51 -31.73 7.13
N ALA A 129 -5.26 -31.92 8.23
CA ALA A 129 -6.42 -31.08 8.49
C ALA A 129 -6.07 -29.61 8.83
N GLU A 130 -5.06 -29.37 9.68
CA GLU A 130 -4.70 -28.03 10.13
C GLU A 130 -3.91 -27.26 9.06
N VAL A 131 -2.95 -27.94 8.43
CA VAL A 131 -2.17 -27.40 7.30
C VAL A 131 -3.06 -27.09 6.10
N GLU A 132 -4.01 -27.97 5.77
CA GLU A 132 -4.94 -27.78 4.66
C GLU A 132 -5.97 -26.69 4.95
N SER A 133 -6.35 -26.50 6.23
CA SER A 133 -7.18 -25.38 6.66
C SER A 133 -6.46 -24.04 6.45
N VAL A 134 -5.25 -23.86 6.99
CA VAL A 134 -4.45 -22.63 6.82
C VAL A 134 -4.19 -22.35 5.34
N LYS A 135 -3.83 -23.38 4.57
CA LYS A 135 -3.66 -23.29 3.11
C LYS A 135 -4.91 -22.80 2.40
N ASN A 136 -6.06 -23.41 2.69
CA ASN A 136 -7.32 -23.05 2.04
C ASN A 136 -7.74 -21.62 2.40
N VAL A 137 -7.53 -21.20 3.65
CA VAL A 137 -7.80 -19.82 4.08
C VAL A 137 -6.90 -18.83 3.35
N LEU A 138 -5.58 -19.08 3.27
CA LEU A 138 -4.64 -18.19 2.57
C LEU A 138 -4.90 -18.09 1.07
N LEU A 139 -5.29 -19.19 0.41
CA LEU A 139 -5.62 -19.14 -1.02
C LEU A 139 -6.98 -18.47 -1.28
N LYS A 140 -7.97 -18.69 -0.41
CA LYS A 140 -9.30 -18.07 -0.53
C LYS A 140 -9.33 -16.61 -0.09
N SER A 141 -8.45 -16.18 0.81
CA SER A 141 -8.34 -14.79 1.25
C SER A 141 -8.05 -13.86 0.07
N ASN A 142 -7.26 -14.29 -0.92
CA ASN A 142 -7.01 -13.52 -2.14
C ASN A 142 -8.32 -13.12 -2.85
N CYS A 143 -9.31 -14.01 -2.94
CA CYS A 143 -10.59 -13.68 -3.57
C CYS A 143 -11.32 -12.54 -2.85
N VAL A 144 -11.28 -12.54 -1.51
CA VAL A 144 -11.87 -11.47 -0.69
C VAL A 144 -11.05 -10.18 -0.82
N LEU A 145 -9.72 -10.26 -0.70
CA LEU A 145 -8.86 -9.08 -0.78
C LEU A 145 -8.88 -8.44 -2.17
N GLU A 146 -8.96 -9.22 -3.24
CA GLU A 146 -9.14 -8.70 -4.61
C GLU A 146 -10.48 -7.98 -4.76
N ALA A 147 -11.57 -8.51 -4.19
CA ALA A 147 -12.86 -7.83 -4.25
C ALA A 147 -12.84 -6.43 -3.59
N PHE A 148 -12.12 -6.27 -2.48
CA PHE A 148 -12.07 -5.00 -1.74
C PHE A 148 -10.85 -4.12 -2.05
N GLY A 149 -9.83 -4.66 -2.68
CA GLY A 149 -8.55 -3.99 -2.92
C GLY A 149 -8.19 -3.82 -4.39
N ASN A 150 -8.92 -4.48 -5.30
CA ASN A 150 -8.69 -4.33 -6.74
C ASN A 150 -9.79 -3.51 -7.42
N ALA A 151 -9.41 -2.91 -8.54
CA ALA A 151 -10.30 -2.15 -9.40
C ALA A 151 -9.88 -2.27 -10.88
N LYS A 152 -10.83 -2.00 -11.76
CA LYS A 152 -10.57 -1.85 -13.19
C LYS A 152 -9.95 -0.48 -13.47
N THR A 153 -8.80 -0.48 -14.15
CA THR A 153 -8.11 0.70 -14.68
C THR A 153 -8.13 0.68 -16.20
N ASN A 154 -7.63 1.74 -16.83
CA ASN A 154 -7.52 1.79 -18.30
C ASN A 154 -6.53 0.76 -18.89
N ARG A 155 -5.67 0.15 -18.06
CA ARG A 155 -4.65 -0.83 -18.50
C ARG A 155 -4.92 -2.26 -18.04
N ASN A 156 -5.72 -2.44 -16.99
CA ASN A 156 -5.93 -3.74 -16.37
C ASN A 156 -7.32 -3.80 -15.72
N ASP A 157 -8.08 -4.85 -16.04
CA ASP A 157 -9.42 -5.06 -15.51
C ASP A 157 -9.46 -5.46 -14.03
N ASN A 158 -8.37 -6.00 -13.48
CA ASN A 158 -8.25 -6.45 -12.09
C ASN A 158 -6.93 -5.98 -11.48
N SER A 159 -6.75 -4.66 -11.36
CA SER A 159 -5.53 -4.05 -10.83
C SER A 159 -5.58 -3.94 -9.31
N SER A 160 -4.60 -4.53 -8.61
CA SER A 160 -4.44 -4.30 -7.17
C SER A 160 -4.07 -2.85 -6.87
N ARG A 161 -4.84 -2.22 -5.99
CA ARG A 161 -4.68 -0.83 -5.53
C ARG A 161 -4.26 -0.76 -4.06
N PHE A 162 -3.54 -1.79 -3.61
CA PHE A 162 -2.89 -1.90 -2.30
C PHE A 162 -1.68 -2.84 -2.44
N GLY A 163 -0.69 -2.67 -1.58
CA GLY A 163 0.42 -3.62 -1.43
C GLY A 163 0.03 -4.72 -0.45
N LYS A 164 0.42 -5.96 -0.75
CA LYS A 164 0.08 -7.14 0.04
C LYS A 164 1.34 -7.91 0.41
N TYR A 165 1.60 -8.01 1.70
CA TYR A 165 2.60 -8.92 2.23
C TYR A 165 1.88 -10.06 2.94
N MET A 166 2.23 -11.29 2.58
CA MET A 166 1.73 -12.49 3.24
C MET A 166 2.92 -13.25 3.77
N ASP A 167 2.94 -13.54 5.06
CA ASP A 167 3.91 -14.47 5.63
C ASP A 167 3.25 -15.79 6.02
N ILE A 168 4.03 -16.86 5.88
CA ILE A 168 3.69 -18.18 6.39
C ILE A 168 4.74 -18.54 7.43
N ASN A 169 4.27 -18.85 8.63
CA ASN A 169 5.09 -19.35 9.72
C ASN A 169 5.34 -20.84 9.54
N PHE A 170 6.59 -21.25 9.75
CA PHE A 170 7.01 -22.65 9.72
C PHE A 170 7.60 -23.05 11.06
N ASN A 171 7.28 -24.26 11.49
CA ASN A 171 7.98 -24.90 12.61
C ASN A 171 9.37 -25.39 12.17
N PHE A 172 10.16 -25.89 13.13
CA PHE A 172 11.48 -26.45 12.87
C PHE A 172 11.49 -27.66 11.89
N ASN A 173 10.38 -28.40 11.79
CA ASN A 173 10.26 -29.51 10.84
C ASN A 173 10.03 -29.03 9.39
N GLY A 174 9.74 -27.73 9.21
CA GLY A 174 9.39 -27.12 7.93
C GLY A 174 7.92 -27.30 7.56
N ASP A 175 7.04 -27.51 8.53
CA ASP A 175 5.59 -27.57 8.34
C ASP A 175 4.95 -26.20 8.66
N PRO A 176 3.95 -25.75 7.89
CA PRO A 176 3.32 -24.46 8.10
C PRO A 176 2.43 -24.49 9.35
N THR A 177 2.62 -23.55 10.26
CA THR A 177 1.88 -23.45 11.53
C THR A 177 0.82 -22.36 11.51
N GLY A 178 0.96 -21.37 10.63
CA GLY A 178 0.04 -20.25 10.51
C GLY A 178 0.61 -19.19 9.56
N GLY A 179 0.11 -17.96 9.67
CA GLY A 179 0.62 -16.85 8.88
C GLY A 179 0.01 -15.52 9.26
N HIS A 180 0.42 -14.47 8.56
CA HIS A 180 -0.09 -13.13 8.74
C HIS A 180 -0.16 -12.40 7.40
N ILE A 181 -1.22 -11.61 7.20
CA ILE A 181 -1.39 -10.74 6.04
C ILE A 181 -1.25 -9.30 6.50
N ASN A 182 -0.32 -8.57 5.90
CA ASN A 182 -0.16 -7.13 6.06
C ASN A 182 -0.58 -6.43 4.76
N ASN A 183 -1.48 -5.46 4.88
CA ASN A 183 -1.86 -4.58 3.78
C ASN A 183 -1.19 -3.21 3.92
N TYR A 184 -0.77 -2.66 2.79
CA TYR A 184 -0.11 -1.35 2.71
C TYR A 184 -0.77 -0.48 1.66
N LEU A 185 -0.86 0.82 1.94
CA LEU A 185 -1.14 1.85 0.92
C LEU A 185 -2.37 1.57 0.05
N LEU A 186 -3.51 1.28 0.69
CA LEU A 186 -4.79 1.22 -0.01
C LEU A 186 -5.12 2.58 -0.63
N GLU A 187 -5.41 2.60 -1.93
CA GLU A 187 -5.79 3.82 -2.68
C GLU A 187 -7.21 4.30 -2.30
N LYS A 188 -7.37 4.85 -1.10
CA LYS A 188 -8.67 5.28 -0.57
C LYS A 188 -9.32 6.41 -1.37
N SER A 189 -8.57 7.23 -2.09
CA SER A 189 -9.15 8.25 -2.98
C SER A 189 -10.06 7.66 -4.07
N ARG A 190 -9.77 6.44 -4.52
CA ARG A 190 -10.61 5.71 -5.48
C ARG A 190 -12.03 5.50 -5.00
N VAL A 191 -12.27 5.47 -3.68
CA VAL A 191 -13.63 5.31 -3.12
C VAL A 191 -14.54 6.45 -3.56
N ILE A 192 -14.02 7.68 -3.62
CA ILE A 192 -14.83 8.89 -3.88
C ILE A 192 -14.75 9.38 -5.33
N LYS A 193 -13.67 9.08 -6.04
CA LYS A 193 -13.39 9.62 -7.37
C LYS A 193 -12.56 8.65 -8.19
N GLN A 194 -12.95 8.44 -9.44
CA GLN A 194 -12.24 7.60 -10.39
C GLN A 194 -11.85 8.43 -11.63
N GLN A 195 -10.83 7.98 -12.36
CA GLN A 195 -10.52 8.56 -13.67
C GLN A 195 -11.52 8.08 -14.72
N GLU A 196 -11.66 8.82 -15.81
CA GLU A 196 -12.51 8.42 -16.93
C GLU A 196 -12.06 7.06 -17.49
N GLY A 197 -13.02 6.15 -17.67
CA GLY A 197 -12.78 4.78 -18.11
C GLY A 197 -12.46 3.78 -16.99
N GLU A 198 -12.19 4.24 -15.77
CA GLU A 198 -11.91 3.38 -14.63
C GLU A 198 -13.13 3.07 -13.75
N ARG A 199 -13.02 2.04 -12.92
CA ARG A 199 -14.04 1.69 -11.92
C ARG A 199 -13.56 1.97 -10.50
N ASN A 200 -14.53 2.03 -9.59
CA ASN A 200 -14.28 1.90 -8.16
C ASN A 200 -13.90 0.44 -7.82
N PHE A 201 -13.68 0.12 -6.55
CA PHE A 201 -13.39 -1.24 -6.09
C PHE A 201 -14.49 -2.23 -6.49
N HIS A 202 -14.11 -3.47 -6.80
CA HIS A 202 -15.04 -4.49 -7.28
C HIS A 202 -16.18 -4.79 -6.29
N SER A 203 -15.92 -4.66 -4.99
CA SER A 203 -16.88 -4.89 -3.90
C SER A 203 -18.19 -4.13 -4.08
N PHE A 204 -18.16 -2.89 -4.58
CA PHE A 204 -19.35 -2.09 -4.86
C PHE A 204 -20.18 -2.69 -6.00
N TYR A 205 -19.55 -3.01 -7.13
CA TYR A 205 -20.24 -3.56 -8.30
C TYR A 205 -20.75 -4.97 -8.06
N GLN A 206 -19.97 -5.80 -7.38
CA GLN A 206 -20.35 -7.14 -6.97
C GLN A 206 -21.55 -7.11 -6.03
N LEU A 207 -21.61 -6.18 -5.07
CA LEU A 207 -22.78 -6.00 -4.20
C LEU A 207 -24.02 -5.60 -5.01
N LEU A 208 -23.93 -4.55 -5.84
CA LEU A 208 -25.06 -4.00 -6.59
C LEU A 208 -25.61 -4.96 -7.65
N LEU A 209 -24.74 -5.62 -8.40
CA LEU A 209 -25.12 -6.50 -9.51
C LEU A 209 -25.31 -7.96 -9.07
N GLY A 210 -24.62 -8.40 -8.02
CA GLY A 210 -24.64 -9.76 -7.51
C GLY A 210 -25.62 -10.01 -6.35
N GLY A 211 -26.00 -8.97 -5.62
CA GLY A 211 -26.90 -9.06 -4.46
C GLY A 211 -28.32 -9.52 -4.83
N SER A 212 -28.97 -10.23 -3.90
CA SER A 212 -30.39 -10.59 -4.04
C SER A 212 -31.29 -9.36 -3.90
N GLU A 213 -32.47 -9.39 -4.51
CA GLU A 213 -33.45 -8.29 -4.39
C GLU A 213 -33.82 -7.98 -2.92
N GLU A 214 -33.95 -9.02 -2.11
CA GLU A 214 -34.25 -8.90 -0.68
C GLU A 214 -33.11 -8.19 0.07
N MET A 215 -31.86 -8.58 -0.20
CA MET A 215 -30.68 -7.96 0.40
C MET A 215 -30.52 -6.50 -0.03
N LEU A 216 -30.71 -6.20 -1.32
CA LEU A 216 -30.61 -4.83 -1.79
C LEU A 216 -31.71 -3.94 -1.19
N ARG A 217 -32.94 -4.45 -1.04
CA ARG A 217 -34.02 -3.74 -0.35
C ARG A 217 -33.70 -3.45 1.11
N SER A 218 -33.14 -4.42 1.84
CA SER A 218 -32.76 -4.19 3.25
C SER A 218 -31.59 -3.21 3.41
N LEU A 219 -30.81 -2.99 2.35
CA LEU A 219 -29.71 -2.01 2.30
C LEU A 219 -30.14 -0.67 1.68
N HIS A 220 -31.42 -0.51 1.30
CA HIS A 220 -31.94 0.62 0.55
C HIS A 220 -31.21 0.88 -0.79
N LEU A 221 -30.64 -0.17 -1.39
CA LEU A 221 -29.86 -0.09 -2.61
C LEU A 221 -30.68 -0.40 -3.87
N LYS A 222 -30.33 0.27 -4.97
CA LYS A 222 -30.81 -0.03 -6.32
C LYS A 222 -29.73 -0.82 -7.06
N LYS A 223 -30.14 -1.73 -7.94
CA LYS A 223 -29.19 -2.54 -8.73
C LYS A 223 -28.29 -1.76 -9.68
N ASP A 224 -28.72 -0.58 -10.10
CA ASP A 224 -28.03 0.22 -11.11
C ASP A 224 -26.88 1.04 -10.49
N PRO A 225 -25.60 0.74 -10.81
CA PRO A 225 -24.47 1.50 -10.29
C PRO A 225 -24.42 2.95 -10.79
N ALA A 226 -25.14 3.31 -11.86
CA ALA A 226 -25.20 4.69 -12.34
C ALA A 226 -25.96 5.63 -11.38
N THR A 227 -26.74 5.06 -10.45
CA THR A 227 -27.52 5.82 -9.46
C THR A 227 -26.68 6.38 -8.31
N TYR A 228 -25.41 5.98 -8.19
CA TYR A 228 -24.53 6.42 -7.11
C TYR A 228 -23.35 7.23 -7.62
N CYS A 229 -23.11 8.41 -7.04
CA CYS A 229 -22.02 9.30 -7.42
C CYS A 229 -20.64 8.64 -7.37
N PHE A 230 -20.42 7.71 -6.43
CA PHE A 230 -19.14 7.02 -6.27
C PHE A 230 -18.92 5.83 -7.22
N THR A 231 -19.92 5.41 -8.01
CA THR A 231 -19.78 4.31 -8.97
C THR A 231 -20.17 4.68 -10.40
N LYS A 232 -20.84 5.81 -10.61
CA LYS A 232 -21.37 6.24 -11.93
C LYS A 232 -20.31 6.41 -13.01
N GLU A 233 -19.09 6.84 -12.68
CA GLU A 233 -18.03 7.02 -13.67
C GLU A 233 -17.62 5.68 -14.31
N GLY A 234 -17.70 4.59 -13.53
CA GLY A 234 -17.36 3.25 -13.97
C GLY A 234 -18.44 2.54 -14.80
N THR A 235 -19.64 3.10 -14.97
CA THR A 235 -20.74 2.44 -15.70
C THR A 235 -20.61 2.59 -17.22
N VAL A 236 -19.81 3.56 -17.68
CA VAL A 236 -19.48 3.76 -19.10
C VAL A 236 -18.57 2.63 -19.62
N SER A 237 -17.80 2.01 -18.73
CA SER A 237 -17.02 0.81 -19.05
C SER A 237 -17.95 -0.41 -19.14
N ASN A 238 -18.04 -1.03 -20.33
CA ASN A 238 -18.84 -2.22 -20.63
C ASN A 238 -18.94 -3.15 -19.41
N ILE A 239 -20.16 -3.37 -18.92
CA ILE A 239 -20.44 -4.18 -17.74
C ILE A 239 -19.91 -5.58 -17.99
N SER A 240 -18.77 -5.91 -17.35
CA SER A 240 -18.26 -7.27 -17.32
C SER A 240 -19.36 -8.17 -16.76
N SER A 241 -19.84 -9.12 -17.57
CA SER A 241 -20.90 -10.07 -17.24
C SER A 241 -20.59 -11.01 -16.05
N ASP A 242 -19.45 -10.80 -15.38
CA ASP A 242 -18.86 -11.67 -14.38
C ASP A 242 -19.02 -11.18 -12.93
N ASP A 243 -19.46 -9.93 -12.70
CA ASP A 243 -19.61 -9.36 -11.34
C ASP A 243 -20.56 -10.21 -10.45
N LYS A 244 -21.59 -10.82 -11.04
CA LYS A 244 -22.53 -11.70 -10.34
C LYS A 244 -21.91 -13.05 -9.95
N SER A 245 -21.10 -13.66 -10.81
CA SER A 245 -20.35 -14.88 -10.50
C SER A 245 -19.29 -14.59 -9.44
N ASN A 246 -18.57 -13.47 -9.60
CA ASN A 246 -17.54 -13.02 -8.67
C ASN A 246 -18.13 -12.73 -7.29
N HIS A 247 -19.30 -12.09 -7.19
CA HIS A 247 -20.00 -11.91 -5.92
C HIS A 247 -20.27 -13.24 -5.20
N LYS A 248 -20.73 -14.28 -5.93
CA LYS A 248 -20.95 -15.61 -5.35
C LYS A 248 -19.62 -16.26 -4.91
N ALA A 249 -18.56 -16.10 -5.69
CA ALA A 249 -17.24 -16.61 -5.34
C ALA A 249 -16.70 -15.96 -4.06
N VAL A 250 -16.83 -14.64 -3.93
CA VAL A 250 -16.43 -13.88 -2.73
C VAL A 250 -17.25 -14.28 -1.52
N LEU A 251 -18.58 -14.42 -1.66
CA LEU A 251 -19.44 -14.88 -0.58
C LEU A 251 -19.06 -16.30 -0.10
N ASN A 252 -18.75 -17.20 -1.04
CA ASN A 252 -18.29 -18.54 -0.71
C ASN A 252 -16.90 -18.51 -0.04
N ALA A 253 -15.99 -17.65 -0.50
CA ALA A 253 -14.68 -17.47 0.10
C ALA A 253 -14.79 -16.94 1.54
N MET A 254 -15.62 -15.92 1.79
CA MET A 254 -15.90 -15.41 3.14
C MET A 254 -16.43 -16.52 4.07
N LYS A 255 -17.34 -17.36 3.59
CA LYS A 255 -17.85 -18.49 4.38
C LYS A 255 -16.76 -19.52 4.70
N VAL A 256 -15.90 -19.86 3.74
CA VAL A 256 -14.80 -20.83 3.93
C VAL A 256 -13.75 -20.29 4.90
N ILE A 257 -13.45 -18.99 4.85
CA ILE A 257 -12.54 -18.33 5.80
C ILE A 257 -13.16 -18.30 7.21
N GLY A 258 -14.49 -18.40 7.32
CA GLY A 258 -15.20 -18.48 8.59
C GLY A 258 -15.86 -17.18 9.02
N PHE A 259 -16.16 -16.25 8.10
CA PHE A 259 -17.00 -15.09 8.39
C PHE A 259 -18.44 -15.54 8.69
N SER A 260 -19.03 -15.01 9.77
CA SER A 260 -20.42 -15.25 10.12
C SER A 260 -21.37 -14.52 9.16
N SER A 261 -22.62 -14.97 9.06
CA SER A 261 -23.63 -14.29 8.26
C SER A 261 -23.88 -12.84 8.74
N GLU A 262 -23.73 -12.59 10.04
CA GLU A 262 -23.88 -11.27 10.65
C GLU A 262 -22.71 -10.34 10.31
N GLU A 263 -21.48 -10.88 10.33
CA GLU A 263 -20.27 -10.19 9.89
C GLU A 263 -20.39 -9.79 8.41
N ILE A 264 -20.78 -10.72 7.54
CA ILE A 264 -20.99 -10.46 6.11
C ILE A 264 -22.06 -9.39 5.89
N ASN A 265 -23.18 -9.46 6.62
CA ASN A 265 -24.23 -8.45 6.53
C ASN A 265 -23.73 -7.06 6.96
N SER A 266 -22.91 -7.00 8.02
CA SER A 266 -22.31 -5.74 8.50
C SER A 266 -21.35 -5.13 7.48
N VAL A 267 -20.55 -5.96 6.80
CA VAL A 267 -19.70 -5.53 5.67
C VAL A 267 -20.55 -4.88 4.57
N TYR A 268 -21.66 -5.50 4.18
CA TYR A 268 -22.55 -4.95 3.16
C TYR A 268 -23.28 -3.68 3.61
N LYS A 269 -23.67 -3.57 4.89
CA LYS A 269 -24.22 -2.32 5.45
C LYS A 269 -23.22 -1.17 5.34
N ILE A 270 -21.94 -1.41 5.64
CA ILE A 270 -20.90 -0.36 5.52
C ILE A 270 -20.72 0.06 4.06
N LEU A 271 -20.68 -0.88 3.11
CA LEU A 271 -20.62 -0.54 1.68
C LEU A 271 -21.85 0.27 1.24
N ALA A 272 -23.05 -0.10 1.70
CA ALA A 272 -24.28 0.63 1.42
C ALA A 272 -24.24 2.06 1.99
N ILE A 273 -23.76 2.24 3.23
CA ILE A 273 -23.59 3.57 3.85
C ILE A 273 -22.65 4.43 2.99
N ILE A 274 -21.53 3.88 2.51
CA ILE A 274 -20.58 4.61 1.66
C ILE A 274 -21.24 5.08 0.35
N LEU A 275 -22.03 4.22 -0.29
CA LEU A 275 -22.76 4.57 -1.50
C LEU A 275 -23.81 5.67 -1.25
N HIS A 276 -24.56 5.57 -0.15
CA HIS A 276 -25.54 6.59 0.24
C HIS A 276 -24.89 7.92 0.60
N LEU A 277 -23.75 7.90 1.29
CA LEU A 277 -22.96 9.10 1.57
C LEU A 277 -22.62 9.83 0.27
N GLY A 278 -22.16 9.13 -0.77
CA GLY A 278 -21.81 9.76 -2.05
C GLY A 278 -22.95 10.54 -2.73
N ASN A 279 -24.20 10.18 -2.44
CA ASN A 279 -25.39 10.84 -2.99
C ASN A 279 -25.88 12.03 -2.16
N LEU A 280 -25.29 12.31 -1.00
CA LEU A 280 -25.66 13.48 -0.20
C LEU A 280 -25.24 14.77 -0.90
N VAL A 281 -26.20 15.68 -1.03
CA VAL A 281 -26.01 17.04 -1.55
C VAL A 281 -26.28 18.03 -0.41
N PHE A 282 -25.36 18.99 -0.25
CA PHE A 282 -25.45 20.04 0.75
C PHE A 282 -25.87 21.35 0.10
N GLU A 283 -26.78 22.07 0.74
CA GLU A 283 -27.32 23.34 0.26
C GLU A 283 -27.16 24.42 1.34
N SER A 284 -27.09 25.69 0.91
CA SER A 284 -27.04 26.84 1.82
C SER A 284 -28.47 27.26 2.16
N ASP A 285 -28.76 27.38 3.43
CA ASP A 285 -29.95 28.06 3.94
C ASP A 285 -29.50 29.23 4.82
N GLY A 286 -29.40 30.41 4.20
CA GLY A 286 -28.79 31.59 4.81
C GLY A 286 -27.34 31.33 5.24
N ASP A 287 -27.08 31.50 6.54
CA ASP A 287 -25.78 31.27 7.17
C ASP A 287 -25.55 29.81 7.61
N SER A 288 -26.53 28.92 7.37
CA SER A 288 -26.48 27.51 7.76
C SER A 288 -26.43 26.58 6.55
N VAL A 289 -25.93 25.36 6.74
CA VAL A 289 -25.87 24.33 5.70
C VAL A 289 -26.86 23.24 6.04
N LEU A 290 -27.65 22.81 5.05
CA LEU A 290 -28.64 21.75 5.16
C LEU A 290 -28.33 20.60 4.20
N VAL A 291 -28.86 19.41 4.50
CA VAL A 291 -28.83 18.26 3.60
C VAL A 291 -30.10 18.28 2.76
N HIS A 292 -29.96 18.21 1.43
CA HIS A 292 -31.10 18.29 0.51
C HIS A 292 -32.14 17.16 0.70
N SER A 293 -31.67 15.94 0.97
CA SER A 293 -32.53 14.76 1.12
C SER A 293 -32.48 14.19 2.54
N GLU A 294 -33.51 14.49 3.33
CA GLU A 294 -33.69 13.90 4.67
C GLU A 294 -33.91 12.37 4.61
N ASN A 295 -34.47 11.85 3.52
CA ASN A 295 -34.63 10.42 3.35
C ASN A 295 -33.27 9.69 3.32
N SER A 296 -32.27 10.24 2.64
CA SER A 296 -30.92 9.66 2.62
C SER A 296 -30.26 9.66 4.00
N VAL A 297 -30.50 10.69 4.81
CA VAL A 297 -30.01 10.75 6.21
C VAL A 297 -30.67 9.66 7.05
N CYS A 298 -31.99 9.47 6.92
CA CYS A 298 -32.72 8.39 7.61
C CYS A 298 -32.21 7.00 7.21
N GLN A 299 -31.98 6.75 5.91
CA GLN A 299 -31.43 5.50 5.43
C GLN A 299 -30.03 5.20 5.99
N ILE A 300 -29.14 6.20 6.01
CA ILE A 300 -27.80 6.07 6.61
C ILE A 300 -27.91 5.78 8.11
N ALA A 301 -28.80 6.47 8.81
CA ALA A 301 -29.00 6.29 10.25
C ALA A 301 -29.51 4.88 10.59
N GLU A 302 -30.46 4.36 9.82
CA GLU A 302 -30.98 2.99 9.97
C GLU A 302 -29.86 1.95 9.76
N LEU A 303 -29.07 2.09 8.70
CA LEU A 303 -27.98 1.16 8.39
C LEU A 303 -26.86 1.20 9.44
N ALA A 304 -26.56 2.39 9.97
CA ALA A 304 -25.57 2.60 11.02
C ALA A 304 -26.10 2.33 12.44
N CYS A 305 -27.36 1.91 12.58
CA CYS A 305 -28.03 1.69 13.87
C CYS A 305 -27.94 2.90 14.81
N THR A 306 -28.15 4.11 14.28
CA THR A 306 -28.05 5.38 15.03
C THR A 306 -29.25 6.29 14.76
N HIS A 307 -29.35 7.42 15.48
CA HIS A 307 -30.43 8.39 15.29
C HIS A 307 -30.11 9.35 14.12
N PRO A 308 -31.08 9.70 13.25
CA PRO A 308 -30.85 10.65 12.15
C PRO A 308 -30.23 11.98 12.59
N ASP A 309 -30.60 12.47 13.78
CA ASP A 309 -30.04 13.72 14.32
C ASP A 309 -28.54 13.64 14.60
N MET A 310 -28.03 12.48 14.99
CA MET A 310 -26.60 12.26 15.23
C MET A 310 -25.82 12.25 13.91
N VAL A 311 -26.40 11.65 12.86
CA VAL A 311 -25.83 11.68 11.51
C VAL A 311 -25.80 13.13 11.00
N ARG A 312 -26.92 13.85 11.12
CA ARG A 312 -27.02 15.26 10.72
C ARG A 312 -26.01 16.13 11.46
N LYS A 313 -25.92 15.98 12.79
CA LYS A 313 -24.94 16.72 13.61
C LYS A 313 -23.51 16.45 13.13
N THR A 314 -23.17 15.19 12.89
CA THR A 314 -21.82 14.79 12.45
C THR A 314 -21.47 15.31 11.07
N LEU A 315 -22.43 15.39 10.15
CA LEU A 315 -22.21 15.87 8.78
C LEU A 315 -22.14 17.41 8.69
N LEU A 316 -22.86 18.12 9.55
CA LEU A 316 -23.06 19.57 9.43
C LEU A 316 -22.30 20.40 10.47
N TYR A 317 -21.78 19.78 11.54
CA TYR A 317 -21.13 20.50 12.62
C TYR A 317 -19.84 19.82 13.05
N ARG A 318 -18.84 20.62 13.43
CA ARG A 318 -17.68 20.16 14.19
C ARG A 318 -17.68 20.76 15.59
N THR A 319 -17.29 19.94 16.54
CA THR A 319 -17.15 20.35 17.93
C THR A 319 -15.75 20.94 18.16
N VAL A 320 -15.68 22.19 18.62
CA VAL A 320 -14.41 22.92 18.83
C VAL A 320 -14.27 23.27 20.31
N ALA A 321 -13.14 22.86 20.90
CA ALA A 321 -12.76 23.33 22.23
C ALA A 321 -12.20 24.75 22.13
N THR A 322 -12.84 25.68 22.81
CA THR A 322 -12.33 27.04 22.97
C THR A 322 -11.21 27.07 24.02
N GLY A 323 -10.31 28.05 23.94
CA GLY A 323 -9.15 28.16 24.84
C GLY A 323 -9.50 28.27 26.34
N GLY A 324 -10.78 28.44 26.69
CA GLY A 324 -11.30 28.42 28.06
C GLY A 324 -11.83 27.07 28.55
N GLY A 325 -11.80 26.02 27.72
CA GLY A 325 -12.33 24.69 28.06
C GLY A 325 -13.79 24.45 27.66
N ASP A 326 -14.50 25.49 27.19
CA ASP A 326 -15.87 25.35 26.68
C ASP A 326 -15.88 24.73 25.28
N VAL A 327 -16.86 23.86 25.05
CA VAL A 327 -17.02 23.10 23.81
C VAL A 327 -18.19 23.68 23.03
N ILE A 328 -17.93 24.20 21.83
CA ILE A 328 -18.95 24.83 20.98
C ILE A 328 -19.06 24.07 19.66
N ASP A 329 -20.29 23.83 19.21
CA ASP A 329 -20.55 23.27 17.88
C ASP A 329 -20.50 24.38 16.83
N LYS A 330 -19.54 24.27 15.91
CA LYS A 330 -19.38 25.18 14.78
C LYS A 330 -19.95 24.52 13.52
N GLY A 331 -20.92 25.18 12.89
CA GLY A 331 -21.47 24.76 11.61
C GLY A 331 -20.40 24.74 10.51
N HIS A 332 -20.51 23.75 9.63
CA HIS A 332 -19.67 23.62 8.45
C HIS A 332 -20.17 24.54 7.32
N SER A 333 -19.23 25.03 6.51
CA SER A 333 -19.54 25.49 5.15
C SER A 333 -19.87 24.32 4.22
N ILE A 334 -20.48 24.58 3.06
CA ILE A 334 -20.80 23.53 2.05
C ILE A 334 -19.52 22.75 1.65
N HIS A 335 -18.41 23.46 1.50
CA HIS A 335 -17.12 22.87 1.18
C HIS A 335 -16.60 21.98 2.31
N GLU A 336 -16.67 22.44 3.57
CA GLU A 336 -16.27 21.64 4.72
C GLU A 336 -17.16 20.41 4.92
N ALA A 337 -18.48 20.52 4.70
CA ALA A 337 -19.42 19.40 4.79
C ALA A 337 -19.16 18.35 3.70
N SER A 338 -18.95 18.80 2.45
CA SER A 338 -18.58 17.92 1.33
C SER A 338 -17.25 17.21 1.59
N PHE A 339 -16.25 17.95 2.07
CA PHE A 339 -14.95 17.39 2.44
C PHE A 339 -15.06 16.39 3.60
N GLY A 340 -15.85 16.71 4.64
CA GLY A 340 -16.09 15.84 5.78
C GLY A 340 -16.76 14.53 5.37
N ARG A 341 -17.78 14.59 4.52
CA ARG A 341 -18.45 13.42 3.91
C ARG A 341 -17.46 12.53 3.18
N ASP A 342 -16.63 13.11 2.32
CA ASP A 342 -15.66 12.37 1.50
C ASP A 342 -14.55 11.76 2.36
N ALA A 343 -14.04 12.50 3.33
CA ALA A 343 -13.06 11.99 4.30
C ALA A 343 -13.65 10.84 5.13
N PHE A 344 -14.92 10.94 5.53
CA PHE A 344 -15.62 9.89 6.27
C PHE A 344 -15.82 8.64 5.42
N ALA A 345 -16.23 8.77 4.16
CA ALA A 345 -16.36 7.66 3.22
C ALA A 345 -15.03 6.91 3.01
N LYS A 346 -13.93 7.64 2.81
CA LYS A 346 -12.57 7.07 2.73
C LYS A 346 -12.20 6.32 4.01
N ALA A 347 -12.43 6.93 5.17
CA ALA A 347 -12.09 6.36 6.46
C ALA A 347 -12.91 5.10 6.79
N LEU A 348 -14.20 5.07 6.43
CA LEU A 348 -15.05 3.89 6.58
C LEU A 348 -14.53 2.73 5.73
N TYR A 349 -14.20 2.99 4.46
CA TYR A 349 -13.69 1.95 3.56
C TYR A 349 -12.31 1.42 4.00
N GLU A 350 -11.40 2.32 4.38
CA GLU A 350 -10.07 1.96 4.89
C GLU A 350 -10.17 1.09 6.14
N ARG A 351 -11.00 1.49 7.11
CA ARG A 351 -11.22 0.71 8.34
C ARG A 351 -11.91 -0.62 8.08
N LEU A 352 -12.86 -0.67 7.15
CA LEU A 352 -13.51 -1.90 6.72
C LEU A 352 -12.48 -2.87 6.12
N PHE A 353 -11.63 -2.38 5.23
CA PHE A 353 -10.59 -3.19 4.61
C PHE A 353 -9.58 -3.71 5.64
N CYS A 354 -9.08 -2.86 6.53
CA CYS A 354 -8.21 -3.28 7.63
C CYS A 354 -8.89 -4.30 8.55
N TRP A 355 -10.18 -4.12 8.87
CA TRP A 355 -10.93 -5.07 9.68
C TRP A 355 -11.08 -6.43 8.99
N ILE A 356 -11.34 -6.46 7.68
CA ILE A 356 -11.37 -7.71 6.89
C ILE A 356 -10.02 -8.43 6.99
N VAL A 357 -8.91 -7.70 6.84
CA VAL A 357 -7.55 -8.25 6.98
C VAL A 357 -7.32 -8.80 8.39
N SER A 358 -7.64 -8.03 9.44
CA SER A 358 -7.54 -8.48 10.82
C SER A 358 -8.40 -9.73 11.10
N ARG A 359 -9.59 -9.80 10.49
CA ARG A 359 -10.49 -10.94 10.65
C ARG A 359 -9.97 -12.21 9.98
N ILE A 360 -9.29 -12.07 8.84
CA ILE A 360 -8.57 -13.16 8.18
C ILE A 360 -7.37 -13.58 9.05
N ASN A 361 -6.58 -12.62 9.54
CA ASN A 361 -5.42 -12.88 10.40
C ASN A 361 -5.81 -13.66 11.66
N ALA A 362 -6.92 -13.33 12.32
CA ALA A 362 -7.40 -14.05 13.50
C ALA A 362 -7.72 -15.54 13.24
N VAL A 363 -7.90 -15.96 11.98
CA VAL A 363 -8.12 -17.37 11.60
C VAL A 363 -6.81 -18.09 11.30
N ILE A 364 -5.82 -17.39 10.74
CA ILE A 364 -4.52 -17.97 10.34
C ILE A 364 -3.43 -17.82 11.42
N GLU A 365 -3.66 -17.02 12.45
CA GLU A 365 -2.72 -16.79 13.53
C GLU A 365 -2.49 -18.07 14.35
N VAL A 366 -1.22 -18.32 14.67
CA VAL A 366 -0.80 -19.50 15.43
C VAL A 366 -1.29 -19.35 16.88
N LYS A 367 -2.22 -20.21 17.30
CA LYS A 367 -2.68 -20.25 18.69
C LYS A 367 -1.66 -20.99 19.56
N ASP A 368 -1.50 -20.54 20.80
CA ASP A 368 -0.72 -21.21 21.84
C ASP A 368 0.78 -21.42 21.52
N TYR A 369 1.37 -20.54 20.69
CA TYR A 369 2.80 -20.61 20.38
C TYR A 369 3.66 -20.28 21.61
N ASN A 370 4.30 -21.31 22.16
CA ASN A 370 5.36 -21.22 23.14
C ASN A 370 6.76 -21.44 22.53
N PRO A 371 7.62 -20.40 22.43
CA PRO A 371 8.98 -20.52 21.89
C PRO A 371 9.86 -21.57 22.60
N VAL A 372 9.61 -21.82 23.88
CA VAL A 372 10.35 -22.81 24.69
C VAL A 372 9.98 -24.24 24.31
N LEU A 373 8.73 -24.47 23.90
CA LEU A 373 8.22 -25.79 23.53
C LEU A 373 8.34 -26.08 22.03
N HIS A 374 8.22 -25.06 21.17
CA HIS A 374 8.11 -25.23 19.72
C HIS A 374 9.37 -24.79 18.94
N GLY A 375 10.36 -24.20 19.60
CA GLY A 375 11.59 -23.73 18.96
C GLY A 375 11.41 -22.37 18.27
N LYS A 376 12.40 -21.95 17.46
CA LYS A 376 12.32 -20.72 16.67
C LYS A 376 11.50 -20.97 15.41
N ASN A 377 10.36 -20.30 15.28
CA ASN A 377 9.65 -20.24 14.01
C ASN A 377 10.47 -19.46 12.97
N THR A 378 10.40 -19.94 11.74
CA THR A 378 10.93 -19.26 10.57
C THR A 378 9.79 -18.85 9.64
N VAL A 379 10.03 -17.84 8.83
CA VAL A 379 9.02 -17.25 7.96
C VAL A 379 9.41 -17.36 6.50
N ILE A 380 8.43 -17.66 5.64
CA ILE A 380 8.49 -17.33 4.21
C ILE A 380 7.46 -16.23 3.94
N GLY A 381 7.97 -15.04 3.63
CA GLY A 381 7.18 -13.90 3.18
C GLY A 381 7.02 -13.89 1.66
N VAL A 382 5.87 -13.45 1.19
CA VAL A 382 5.59 -13.14 -0.22
C VAL A 382 5.06 -11.71 -0.27
N LEU A 383 5.88 -10.81 -0.82
CA LEU A 383 5.54 -9.40 -1.01
C LEU A 383 5.07 -9.17 -2.44
N ASP A 384 3.75 -9.04 -2.62
CA ASP A 384 3.11 -8.62 -3.87
C ASP A 384 2.84 -7.11 -3.78
N ILE A 385 3.74 -6.31 -4.37
CA ILE A 385 3.62 -4.86 -4.37
C ILE A 385 3.12 -4.35 -5.72
N TYR A 386 2.38 -3.25 -5.70
CA TYR A 386 2.02 -2.52 -6.91
C TYR A 386 3.28 -2.10 -7.69
N GLY A 387 3.12 -2.02 -9.01
CA GLY A 387 4.19 -1.57 -9.89
C GLY A 387 4.40 -0.06 -9.82
N PHE A 388 5.44 0.39 -10.52
CA PHE A 388 5.66 1.79 -10.80
C PHE A 388 4.47 2.35 -11.64
N GLU A 389 3.95 3.53 -11.29
CA GLU A 389 2.79 4.14 -11.95
C GLU A 389 3.17 5.45 -12.64
N ILE A 390 2.88 5.52 -13.95
CA ILE A 390 3.06 6.72 -14.78
C ILE A 390 1.78 6.96 -15.56
N PHE A 391 0.95 7.88 -15.06
CA PHE A 391 -0.26 8.36 -15.71
C PHE A 391 -0.09 9.79 -16.23
N ASP A 392 -1.06 10.26 -17.02
CA ASP A 392 -1.10 11.65 -17.48
C ASP A 392 -1.21 12.64 -16.32
N ASN A 393 -1.98 12.25 -15.28
CA ASN A 393 -2.14 12.98 -14.03
C ASN A 393 -1.88 12.02 -12.86
N ASN A 394 -0.76 12.21 -12.15
CA ASN A 394 -0.40 11.44 -10.95
C ASN A 394 -0.76 12.25 -9.70
N SER A 395 -1.44 11.64 -8.73
CA SER A 395 -1.78 12.25 -7.45
C SER A 395 -0.78 11.86 -6.35
N PHE A 396 -1.07 12.22 -5.11
CA PHE A 396 -0.25 11.87 -3.94
C PHE A 396 -0.09 10.35 -3.79
N GLU A 397 -1.10 9.57 -4.14
CA GLU A 397 -1.05 8.11 -4.07
C GLU A 397 -0.01 7.52 -5.03
N GLN A 398 0.02 7.96 -6.30
CA GLN A 398 1.08 7.57 -7.24
C GLN A 398 2.47 7.99 -6.74
N PHE A 399 2.57 9.16 -6.10
CA PHE A 399 3.82 9.61 -5.48
C PHE A 399 4.28 8.63 -4.38
N CYS A 400 3.40 8.24 -3.46
CA CYS A 400 3.72 7.24 -2.42
C CYS A 400 4.08 5.87 -3.01
N ILE A 401 3.36 5.45 -4.05
CA ILE A 401 3.60 4.19 -4.78
C ILE A 401 5.01 4.19 -5.40
N ASN A 402 5.35 5.24 -6.14
CA ASN A 402 6.63 5.35 -6.82
C ASN A 402 7.78 5.51 -5.82
N TYR A 403 7.57 6.25 -4.72
CA TYR A 403 8.53 6.33 -3.63
C TYR A 403 8.81 4.96 -2.99
N CYS A 404 7.78 4.15 -2.76
CA CYS A 404 7.96 2.79 -2.25
C CYS A 404 8.75 1.91 -3.23
N ASN A 405 8.49 2.03 -4.53
CA ASN A 405 9.28 1.33 -5.55
C ASN A 405 10.74 1.79 -5.59
N GLU A 406 11.02 3.09 -5.45
CA GLU A 406 12.41 3.61 -5.33
C GLU A 406 13.15 3.01 -4.13
N LYS A 407 12.48 2.91 -2.97
CA LYS A 407 13.01 2.29 -1.77
C LYS A 407 13.34 0.80 -1.98
N LEU A 408 12.43 0.05 -2.59
CA LEU A 408 12.65 -1.36 -2.88
C LEU A 408 13.77 -1.57 -3.89
N GLN A 409 13.85 -0.73 -4.92
CA GLN A 409 14.92 -0.78 -5.92
C GLN A 409 16.29 -0.49 -5.29
N GLN A 410 16.38 0.52 -4.43
CA GLN A 410 17.61 0.84 -3.68
C GLN A 410 18.05 -0.35 -2.83
N LEU A 411 17.13 -0.94 -2.06
CA LEU A 411 17.42 -2.10 -1.22
C LEU A 411 17.86 -3.30 -2.05
N PHE A 412 17.19 -3.57 -3.18
CA PHE A 412 17.53 -4.65 -4.09
C PHE A 412 18.96 -4.51 -4.62
N ILE A 413 19.31 -3.35 -5.17
CA ILE A 413 20.65 -3.09 -5.70
C ILE A 413 21.72 -3.25 -4.61
N GLU A 414 21.48 -2.69 -3.42
CA GLU A 414 22.42 -2.76 -2.31
C GLU A 414 22.66 -4.21 -1.83
N LEU A 415 21.61 -5.03 -1.78
CA LEU A 415 21.71 -6.43 -1.37
C LEU A 415 22.44 -7.27 -2.43
N ILE A 416 22.10 -7.11 -3.71
CA ILE A 416 22.76 -7.84 -4.80
C ILE A 416 24.24 -7.49 -4.89
N LEU A 417 24.60 -6.21 -4.89
CA LEU A 417 26.00 -5.79 -4.96
C LEU A 417 26.83 -6.34 -3.79
N ARG A 418 26.26 -6.35 -2.60
CA ARG A 418 26.91 -6.91 -1.41
C ARG A 418 27.11 -8.41 -1.53
N GLN A 419 26.07 -9.13 -1.96
CA GLN A 419 26.13 -10.58 -2.17
C GLN A 419 27.21 -10.96 -3.18
N GLU A 420 27.28 -10.24 -4.31
CA GLU A 420 28.32 -10.44 -5.33
C GLU A 420 29.71 -10.13 -4.78
N GLN A 421 29.89 -9.02 -4.06
CA GLN A 421 31.18 -8.68 -3.43
C GLN A 421 31.65 -9.74 -2.43
N GLU A 422 30.75 -10.25 -1.60
CA GLU A 422 31.03 -11.32 -0.64
C GLU A 422 31.42 -12.63 -1.34
N GLU A 423 30.81 -12.95 -2.48
CA GLU A 423 31.14 -14.15 -3.27
C GLU A 423 32.52 -14.01 -3.93
N TYR A 424 32.82 -12.86 -4.55
CA TYR A 424 34.14 -12.59 -5.14
C TYR A 424 35.25 -12.68 -4.08
N GLN A 425 35.00 -12.10 -2.90
CA GLN A 425 35.95 -12.18 -1.79
C GLN A 425 36.15 -13.63 -1.32
N ARG A 426 35.08 -14.43 -1.25
CA ARG A 426 35.15 -15.85 -0.84
C ARG A 426 35.96 -16.68 -1.83
N GLU A 427 35.79 -16.44 -3.12
CA GLU A 427 36.53 -17.12 -4.20
C GLU A 427 37.94 -16.55 -4.41
N GLY A 428 38.33 -15.50 -3.68
CA GLY A 428 39.64 -14.87 -3.78
C GLY A 428 39.85 -14.08 -5.07
N ILE A 429 38.78 -13.59 -5.68
CA ILE A 429 38.79 -12.80 -6.92
C ILE A 429 38.75 -11.31 -6.56
N GLU A 430 39.58 -10.50 -7.23
CA GLU A 430 39.61 -9.05 -7.03
C GLU A 430 38.31 -8.41 -7.52
N TRP A 431 37.67 -7.62 -6.65
CA TRP A 431 36.46 -6.87 -7.00
C TRP A 431 36.80 -5.64 -7.85
N GLN A 432 36.17 -5.54 -9.02
CA GLN A 432 36.23 -4.34 -9.85
C GLN A 432 35.04 -3.44 -9.57
N HIS A 433 35.28 -2.13 -9.46
CA HIS A 433 34.20 -1.17 -9.22
C HIS A 433 33.23 -1.14 -10.41
N ILE A 434 31.94 -1.29 -10.12
CA ILE A 434 30.87 -1.25 -11.11
C ILE A 434 30.10 0.05 -10.93
N GLU A 435 29.96 0.83 -12.01
CA GLU A 435 29.10 2.00 -12.01
C GLU A 435 27.63 1.58 -12.13
N TYR A 436 26.78 2.10 -11.24
CA TYR A 436 25.34 1.86 -11.26
C TYR A 436 24.57 3.12 -10.84
N PHE A 437 23.28 3.16 -11.16
CA PHE A 437 22.42 4.28 -10.78
C PHE A 437 22.11 4.24 -9.27
N ASN A 438 22.45 5.32 -8.55
CA ASN A 438 22.21 5.39 -7.11
C ASN A 438 20.80 5.93 -6.80
N ASN A 439 19.86 5.04 -6.50
CA ASN A 439 18.49 5.38 -6.13
C ASN A 439 18.40 6.17 -4.81
N GLN A 440 19.40 6.09 -3.92
CA GLN A 440 19.40 6.79 -2.63
C GLN A 440 19.20 8.31 -2.79
N ILE A 441 19.71 8.90 -3.87
CA ILE A 441 19.56 10.33 -4.15
C ILE A 441 18.08 10.73 -4.32
N ILE A 442 17.28 9.86 -4.94
CA ILE A 442 15.83 10.09 -5.11
C ILE A 442 15.08 9.78 -3.81
N VAL A 443 15.49 8.73 -3.10
CA VAL A 443 14.94 8.40 -1.79
C VAL A 443 15.12 9.57 -0.81
N ASP A 444 16.32 10.14 -0.72
CA ASP A 444 16.64 11.29 0.12
C ASP A 444 15.83 12.53 -0.28
N LEU A 445 15.66 12.79 -1.59
CA LEU A 445 14.81 13.88 -2.07
C LEU A 445 13.39 13.80 -1.50
N VAL A 446 12.86 12.60 -1.31
CA VAL A 446 11.51 12.38 -0.81
C VAL A 446 11.44 12.42 0.72
N GLU A 447 12.29 11.64 1.40
CA GLU A 447 12.11 11.35 2.83
C GLU A 447 13.02 12.13 3.77
N GLN A 448 14.06 12.81 3.26
CA GLN A 448 15.11 13.36 4.11
C GLN A 448 14.50 14.27 5.20
N PRO A 449 14.79 14.02 6.49
CA PRO A 449 14.21 14.82 7.57
C PRO A 449 14.47 16.31 7.38
N HIS A 450 13.43 17.13 7.55
CA HIS A 450 13.44 18.60 7.45
C HIS A 450 13.74 19.18 6.05
N LYS A 451 14.04 18.34 5.04
CA LYS A 451 14.46 18.79 3.71
C LYS A 451 13.67 18.15 2.57
N GLY A 452 13.28 16.89 2.73
CA GLY A 452 12.59 16.11 1.71
C GLY A 452 11.16 16.57 1.49
N ILE A 453 10.58 16.14 0.37
CA ILE A 453 9.22 16.49 -0.04
C ILE A 453 8.20 16.21 1.07
N ILE A 454 8.30 15.07 1.77
CA ILE A 454 7.37 14.70 2.85
C ILE A 454 7.47 15.69 4.02
N SER A 455 8.70 16.07 4.42
CA SER A 455 8.89 17.06 5.49
C SER A 455 8.31 18.44 5.11
N ILE A 456 8.45 18.85 3.85
CA ILE A 456 7.87 20.12 3.36
C ILE A 456 6.33 20.05 3.37
N LEU A 457 5.77 18.89 3.02
CA LEU A 457 4.32 18.66 3.06
C LEU A 457 3.79 18.70 4.49
N ASP A 458 4.47 18.04 5.43
CA ASP A 458 4.10 18.04 6.85
C ASP A 458 4.15 19.46 7.44
N GLU A 459 5.20 20.22 7.15
CA GLU A 459 5.32 21.64 7.54
C GLU A 459 4.15 22.47 7.00
N ALA A 460 3.76 22.27 5.75
CA ALA A 460 2.64 22.96 5.12
C ALA A 460 1.31 22.60 5.82
N CYS A 461 1.08 21.33 6.11
CA CYS A 461 -0.12 20.83 6.79
C CYS A 461 -0.24 21.30 8.26
N LEU A 462 0.89 21.50 8.94
CA LEU A 462 0.93 21.97 10.33
C LEU A 462 0.86 23.49 10.47
N SER A 463 1.08 24.23 9.39
CA SER A 463 1.15 25.68 9.44
C SER A 463 -0.22 26.34 9.72
N VAL A 464 -0.20 27.39 10.54
CA VAL A 464 -1.39 28.13 10.94
C VAL A 464 -1.76 29.12 9.85
N GLY A 465 -2.84 28.86 9.11
CA GLY A 465 -3.34 29.74 8.05
C GLY A 465 -4.00 29.00 6.90
N HIS A 466 -4.47 29.73 5.89
CA HIS A 466 -5.04 29.13 4.68
C HIS A 466 -3.93 28.70 3.73
N VAL A 467 -3.42 27.48 3.90
CA VAL A 467 -2.37 26.92 3.03
C VAL A 467 -3.00 26.22 1.84
N THR A 468 -2.53 26.60 0.66
CA THR A 468 -2.97 26.09 -0.63
C THR A 468 -1.85 25.29 -1.27
N ASP A 469 -2.18 24.44 -2.24
CA ASP A 469 -1.20 23.68 -3.01
C ASP A 469 -0.15 24.59 -3.70
N THR A 470 -0.49 25.84 -4.00
CA THR A 470 0.45 26.82 -4.54
C THR A 470 1.54 27.19 -3.53
N HIS A 471 1.19 27.40 -2.26
CA HIS A 471 2.17 27.70 -1.21
C HIS A 471 3.09 26.49 -0.95
N PHE A 472 2.54 25.28 -1.03
CA PHE A 472 3.33 24.05 -0.95
C PHE A 472 4.34 23.95 -2.11
N LEU A 473 3.91 24.19 -3.35
CA LEU A 473 4.78 24.18 -4.53
C LEU A 473 5.89 25.23 -4.45
N GLU A 474 5.56 26.46 -4.03
CA GLU A 474 6.55 27.52 -3.86
C GLU A 474 7.61 27.18 -2.81
N SER A 475 7.20 26.48 -1.74
CA SER A 475 8.11 26.00 -0.70
C SER A 475 9.04 24.90 -1.24
N MET A 476 8.53 23.99 -2.07
CA MET A 476 9.34 23.00 -2.77
C MET A 476 10.32 23.66 -3.74
N ASP A 477 9.87 24.57 -4.60
CA ASP A 477 10.73 25.31 -5.54
C ASP A 477 11.89 26.00 -4.81
N LYS A 478 11.60 26.63 -3.67
CA LYS A 478 12.61 27.34 -2.86
C LYS A 478 13.65 26.40 -2.26
N LYS A 479 13.25 25.20 -1.81
CA LYS A 479 14.12 24.26 -1.09
C LYS A 479 14.81 23.25 -2.02
N LEU A 480 14.15 22.83 -3.10
CA LEU A 480 14.52 21.66 -3.91
C LEU A 480 15.00 21.99 -5.33
N SER A 481 14.88 23.24 -5.79
CA SER A 481 15.28 23.68 -7.15
C SER A 481 16.69 23.24 -7.59
N LYS A 482 17.64 23.20 -6.66
CA LYS A 482 19.03 22.81 -6.97
C LYS A 482 19.24 21.30 -7.09
N HIS A 483 18.23 20.49 -6.77
CA HIS A 483 18.36 19.04 -6.76
C HIS A 483 18.25 18.47 -8.19
N PRO A 484 19.20 17.63 -8.65
CA PRO A 484 19.26 17.19 -10.04
C PRO A 484 18.06 16.34 -10.51
N HIS A 485 17.33 15.74 -9.57
CA HIS A 485 16.13 14.93 -9.84
C HIS A 485 14.80 15.66 -9.62
N TYR A 486 14.83 16.91 -9.17
CA TYR A 486 13.64 17.74 -9.00
C TYR A 486 13.54 18.74 -10.15
N THR A 487 12.34 18.92 -10.70
CA THR A 487 12.05 20.00 -11.64
C THR A 487 10.64 20.51 -11.45
N SER A 488 10.42 21.82 -11.64
CA SER A 488 9.08 22.41 -11.68
C SER A 488 8.84 23.26 -12.93
N ARG A 489 7.58 23.63 -13.23
CA ARG A 489 7.28 24.50 -14.39
C ARG A 489 8.00 25.84 -14.29
N LYS A 490 8.11 26.43 -13.10
CA LYS A 490 8.78 27.72 -12.89
C LYS A 490 10.25 27.64 -13.25
N GLU A 491 10.92 26.54 -12.90
CA GLU A 491 12.29 26.27 -13.32
C GLU A 491 12.42 25.97 -14.80
N GLN A 492 11.49 25.24 -15.42
CA GLN A 492 11.56 24.99 -16.86
C GLN A 492 11.44 26.29 -17.68
N TYR A 493 10.63 27.25 -17.23
CA TYR A 493 10.59 28.59 -17.82
C TYR A 493 11.87 29.38 -17.53
N ALA A 494 12.45 29.27 -16.33
CA ALA A 494 13.72 29.90 -15.99
C ALA A 494 14.88 29.32 -16.82
N LEU A 495 14.98 28.00 -16.97
CA LEU A 495 15.97 27.30 -17.79
C LEU A 495 15.77 27.59 -19.28
N LYS A 496 14.53 27.65 -19.78
CA LYS A 496 14.25 28.10 -21.15
C LYS A 496 14.58 29.57 -21.36
N ALA A 497 14.34 30.43 -20.36
CA ALA A 497 14.69 31.84 -20.41
C ALA A 497 16.22 32.02 -20.33
N GLU A 498 16.94 31.26 -19.50
CA GLU A 498 18.40 31.24 -19.42
C GLU A 498 19.02 30.67 -20.70
N ALA A 499 18.46 29.60 -21.28
CA ALA A 499 18.88 29.06 -22.57
C ALA A 499 18.60 30.06 -23.71
N TRP A 500 17.47 30.78 -23.67
CA TRP A 500 17.15 31.86 -24.60
C TRP A 500 18.09 33.07 -24.43
N THR A 501 18.49 33.37 -23.19
CA THR A 501 19.43 34.46 -22.85
C THR A 501 20.87 34.08 -23.23
N ARG A 502 21.28 32.82 -23.03
CA ARG A 502 22.56 32.25 -23.52
C ARG A 502 22.62 32.21 -25.04
N ASN A 503 21.54 31.83 -25.72
CA ASN A 503 21.47 31.88 -27.19
C ASN A 503 21.42 33.31 -27.75
N LYS A 504 21.01 34.31 -26.95
CA LYS A 504 21.13 35.73 -27.29
C LYS A 504 22.54 36.30 -27.07
N ALA A 505 23.40 35.65 -26.31
CA ALA A 505 24.78 36.09 -26.08
C ALA A 505 25.71 35.88 -27.30
N MET A 506 25.20 35.38 -28.43
CA MET A 506 25.95 35.20 -29.68
C MET A 506 25.49 36.07 -30.88
N LYS A 507 24.70 37.13 -30.68
CA LYS A 507 24.44 38.12 -31.75
C LYS A 507 24.36 39.57 -31.23
N PRO A 508 24.90 40.56 -31.97
CA PRO A 508 24.97 41.94 -31.51
C PRO A 508 23.60 42.63 -31.55
N GLN A 509 23.35 43.38 -30.48
CA GLN A 509 22.45 44.54 -30.32
C GLN A 509 21.52 44.89 -31.50
N ARG A 510 20.21 44.74 -31.28
CA ARG A 510 19.18 45.65 -31.82
C ARG A 510 18.15 45.99 -30.72
N SER A 511 17.78 47.26 -30.70
CA SER A 511 16.89 47.96 -29.78
C SER A 511 15.44 47.45 -29.81
N PRO A 512 14.62 47.75 -28.77
CA PRO A 512 13.36 47.05 -28.53
C PRO A 512 12.22 47.65 -29.37
N ILE A 513 11.56 46.80 -30.15
CA ILE A 513 10.22 47.11 -30.69
C ILE A 513 9.20 46.46 -29.77
N THR A 514 8.47 47.32 -29.08
CA THR A 514 7.20 47.06 -28.42
C THR A 514 6.21 46.45 -29.42
N ARG A 515 5.76 45.22 -29.15
CA ARG A 515 4.47 44.73 -29.64
C ARG A 515 3.79 43.96 -28.52
N GLU A 516 2.81 44.63 -27.92
CA GLU A 516 1.70 44.00 -27.21
C GLU A 516 1.00 43.04 -28.18
N ALA A 517 1.04 41.75 -27.88
CA ALA A 517 0.13 40.78 -28.46
C ALA A 517 -1.01 40.56 -27.47
N LYS A 518 -2.15 41.22 -27.74
CA LYS A 518 -3.47 40.80 -27.24
C LYS A 518 -3.74 39.40 -27.76
N LEU A 519 -3.84 38.42 -26.88
CA LEU A 519 -4.33 37.08 -27.21
C LEU A 519 -5.86 37.04 -27.15
N CYS A 520 -6.44 36.41 -28.17
CA CYS A 520 -7.85 36.33 -28.50
C CYS A 520 -8.61 35.35 -27.56
N ALA A 521 -9.91 35.57 -27.39
CA ALA A 521 -10.79 34.88 -26.43
C ALA A 521 -11.27 33.47 -26.85
N THR A 522 -10.59 32.80 -27.80
CA THR A 522 -10.98 31.45 -28.28
C THR A 522 -9.96 30.34 -28.01
N ASP A 523 -8.80 30.61 -27.41
CA ASP A 523 -7.83 29.58 -26.98
C ASP A 523 -8.06 29.14 -25.52
N LYS A 524 -9.32 28.89 -25.14
CA LYS A 524 -9.67 28.34 -23.82
C LYS A 524 -9.65 26.81 -23.83
N THR A 525 -8.44 26.26 -23.83
CA THR A 525 -8.16 24.97 -23.18
C THR A 525 -6.87 25.14 -22.36
N MET A 526 -6.97 25.94 -21.30
CA MET A 526 -5.91 26.02 -20.29
C MET A 526 -6.01 24.80 -19.36
N GLU A 527 -5.32 23.73 -19.71
CA GLU A 527 -5.08 22.59 -18.82
C GLU A 527 -4.01 22.94 -17.78
N PHE A 528 -4.46 23.35 -16.60
CA PHE A 528 -3.63 23.62 -15.43
C PHE A 528 -3.26 22.33 -14.64
N LEU A 529 -2.74 21.29 -15.30
CA LEU A 529 -2.54 19.95 -14.67
C LEU A 529 -1.09 19.40 -14.67
N ARG A 530 -0.02 20.16 -14.38
CA ARG A 530 1.37 19.60 -14.27
C ARG A 530 2.28 20.46 -13.37
N ASP A 531 2.36 20.25 -12.06
CA ASP A 531 2.95 21.24 -11.16
C ASP A 531 4.45 21.01 -10.88
N PHE A 532 4.88 19.76 -10.67
CA PHE A 532 6.30 19.39 -10.55
C PHE A 532 6.58 17.99 -11.12
N ARG A 533 7.85 17.67 -11.33
CA ARG A 533 8.32 16.39 -11.88
C ARG A 533 9.50 15.87 -11.09
N ILE A 534 9.45 14.57 -10.78
CA ILE A 534 10.58 13.81 -10.21
C ILE A 534 11.11 12.89 -11.31
N LYS A 535 12.43 12.90 -11.49
CA LYS A 535 13.12 12.00 -12.40
C LYS A 535 13.49 10.72 -11.66
N HIS A 536 12.69 9.68 -11.88
CA HIS A 536 12.85 8.34 -11.29
C HIS A 536 13.73 7.44 -12.17
N TYR A 537 14.18 6.29 -11.63
CA TYR A 537 14.93 5.30 -12.42
C TYR A 537 14.08 4.69 -13.56
N ALA A 538 12.78 4.51 -13.32
CA ALA A 538 11.83 3.93 -14.27
C ALA A 538 11.20 4.95 -15.23
N GLY A 539 11.50 6.25 -15.08
CA GLY A 539 10.99 7.29 -15.97
C GLY A 539 10.73 8.65 -15.30
N ASN A 540 10.25 9.62 -16.07
CA ASN A 540 9.88 10.94 -15.55
C ASN A 540 8.40 10.95 -15.13
N VAL A 541 8.11 11.12 -13.84
CA VAL A 541 6.74 11.21 -13.33
C VAL A 541 6.36 12.66 -13.09
N THR A 542 5.23 13.08 -13.66
CA THR A 542 4.69 14.44 -13.46
C THR A 542 3.51 14.36 -12.52
N THR A 543 3.57 15.07 -11.40
CA THR A 543 2.52 15.08 -10.38
C THR A 543 1.68 16.36 -10.54
N GLY A 544 0.36 16.20 -10.59
CA GLY A 544 -0.59 17.30 -10.72
C GLY A 544 -1.22 17.69 -9.38
N LYS A 545 -1.79 18.90 -9.30
CA LYS A 545 -2.69 19.32 -8.20
C LYS A 545 -3.89 18.38 -8.08
N GLY A 546 -3.80 17.42 -7.16
CA GLY A 546 -4.94 16.70 -6.61
C GLY A 546 -4.73 16.55 -5.12
N ASP A 547 -5.57 17.21 -4.31
CA ASP A 547 -5.75 17.11 -2.86
C ASP A 547 -4.58 16.55 -2.02
N VAL A 548 -3.36 17.04 -2.24
CA VAL A 548 -2.14 16.56 -1.54
C VAL A 548 -2.20 16.89 -0.05
N MET A 549 -2.80 18.04 0.28
CA MET A 549 -2.94 18.54 1.65
C MET A 549 -4.01 17.79 2.46
N ALA A 550 -4.92 17.05 1.83
CA ALA A 550 -5.99 16.31 2.51
C ALA A 550 -5.52 14.92 3.00
N SER A 551 -4.48 14.36 2.37
CA SER A 551 -3.95 13.02 2.63
C SER A 551 -2.77 12.99 3.62
N GLY A 552 -2.27 14.15 4.04
CA GLY A 552 -1.02 14.34 4.80
C GLY A 552 -0.98 13.86 6.26
N ARG A 553 -1.73 12.82 6.65
CA ARG A 553 -1.45 12.10 7.90
C ARG A 553 -0.97 10.69 7.59
N TYR A 554 0.31 10.60 7.22
CA TYR A 554 1.04 9.34 7.23
C TYR A 554 1.86 9.26 8.51
N ASN A 555 1.27 8.71 9.58
CA ASN A 555 2.02 8.42 10.82
C ASN A 555 2.80 7.12 10.62
N GLY A 556 3.90 7.19 9.86
CA GLY A 556 4.92 6.15 9.82
C GLY A 556 6.02 6.51 10.82
N ASN A 557 5.82 6.22 12.11
CA ASN A 557 6.92 6.25 13.07
C ASN A 557 7.65 4.89 12.99
N PRO A 558 8.93 4.81 12.59
CA PRO A 558 9.64 3.56 12.36
C PRO A 558 10.30 3.00 13.63
N ASP A 559 9.61 3.08 14.78
CA ASP A 559 10.10 2.49 16.03
C ASP A 559 9.27 1.25 16.39
N TYR A 560 9.92 0.09 16.25
CA TYR A 560 9.64 -1.22 16.86
C TYR A 560 8.34 -1.36 17.70
N PRO A 561 7.45 -2.32 17.40
CA PRO A 561 6.50 -2.80 18.40
C PRO A 561 7.25 -3.71 19.39
N GLY A 562 7.52 -3.21 20.60
CA GLY A 562 7.92 -4.05 21.73
C GLY A 562 6.79 -5.00 22.15
N PRO A 563 7.10 -6.14 22.78
CA PRO A 563 6.14 -7.21 23.04
C PRO A 563 5.08 -6.77 24.07
N TYR A 564 3.81 -7.00 23.74
CA TYR A 564 2.69 -6.87 24.66
C TYR A 564 2.82 -7.92 25.78
N SER A 565 3.11 -7.48 27.00
CA SER A 565 2.96 -8.27 28.21
C SER A 565 1.48 -8.31 28.62
N THR A 566 0.85 -9.47 28.51
CA THR A 566 -0.47 -9.79 29.02
C THR A 566 -0.48 -9.87 30.55
N THR A 567 -1.10 -8.88 31.22
CA THR A 567 -1.72 -9.07 32.53
C THR A 567 -3.01 -8.26 32.59
N GLY A 568 -4.13 -8.91 32.27
CA GLY A 568 -5.48 -8.38 32.48
C GLY A 568 -6.32 -9.46 33.16
N GLN A 569 -6.56 -9.29 34.47
CA GLN A 569 -7.67 -9.96 35.15
C GLN A 569 -8.99 -9.28 34.74
N PRO A 570 -10.10 -10.03 34.65
CA PRO A 570 -11.36 -9.53 34.08
C PRO A 570 -12.14 -8.68 35.09
N GLU A 571 -12.51 -7.45 34.70
CA GLU A 571 -13.49 -6.63 35.43
C GLU A 571 -14.94 -7.00 35.02
N ALA A 572 -15.79 -7.16 36.03
CA ALA A 572 -17.20 -7.54 35.96
C ALA A 572 -18.13 -6.35 35.60
N PRO A 573 -19.34 -6.60 35.07
CA PRO A 573 -20.24 -5.55 34.60
C PRO A 573 -20.97 -4.81 35.75
N PRO A 574 -21.48 -3.59 35.52
CA PRO A 574 -22.02 -2.74 36.59
C PRO A 574 -23.44 -3.17 37.02
N PRO A 575 -23.79 -3.12 38.31
CA PRO A 575 -25.17 -3.26 38.76
C PRO A 575 -25.84 -1.91 39.01
N GLY A 576 -27.16 -1.89 38.78
CA GLY A 576 -28.04 -0.74 38.91
C GLY A 576 -28.42 -0.35 40.34
N LEU A 577 -29.19 0.73 40.37
CA LEU A 577 -29.76 1.46 41.52
C LEU A 577 -30.53 0.58 42.52
N HIS A 578 -30.26 0.77 43.82
CA HIS A 578 -31.24 1.05 44.90
C HIS A 578 -30.59 1.00 46.31
N GLY A 579 -30.92 2.00 47.16
CA GLY A 579 -31.30 1.75 48.57
C GLY A 579 -30.28 1.93 49.71
N ASN A 580 -30.43 3.05 50.44
CA ASN A 580 -30.37 3.22 51.91
C ASN A 580 -29.08 3.07 52.76
N ALA A 581 -28.71 4.22 53.34
CA ALA A 581 -28.60 4.50 54.79
C ALA A 581 -27.29 4.22 55.59
N ARG A 582 -26.66 5.35 55.95
CA ARG A 582 -26.21 5.81 57.29
C ARG A 582 -24.99 5.20 58.02
N CYS A 583 -24.09 6.15 58.33
CA CYS A 583 -23.39 6.45 59.60
C CYS A 583 -21.90 6.10 59.74
N GLY A 584 -21.11 7.13 60.10
CA GLY A 584 -19.80 7.01 60.78
C GLY A 584 -18.70 7.94 60.25
N ALA A 585 -18.50 9.09 60.89
CA ALA A 585 -17.35 10.00 60.70
C ALA A 585 -16.31 9.80 61.85
N PRO A 586 -15.21 10.57 62.01
CA PRO A 586 -14.47 11.47 61.10
C PRO A 586 -12.90 11.42 61.21
N VAL A 587 -12.25 12.38 60.53
CA VAL A 587 -10.96 13.09 60.81
C VAL A 587 -9.61 12.54 60.24
N HIS A 588 -9.03 13.17 59.20
CA HIS A 588 -7.96 14.20 59.29
C HIS A 588 -7.40 14.66 57.92
N GLN A 589 -6.86 15.89 57.93
CA GLN A 589 -6.51 16.83 56.86
C GLN A 589 -5.22 16.54 56.03
N ARG A 590 -5.31 16.80 54.70
CA ARG A 590 -4.42 17.56 53.76
C ARG A 590 -2.93 17.13 53.54
N PRO A 591 -2.22 17.64 52.49
CA PRO A 591 -2.63 18.19 51.18
C PRO A 591 -1.83 17.63 49.96
N GLY A 592 -2.23 18.02 48.75
CA GLY A 592 -1.65 17.59 47.47
C GLY A 592 -0.29 18.18 47.08
N ARG A 593 0.26 17.65 45.99
CA ARG A 593 1.43 18.19 45.28
C ARG A 593 1.22 18.14 43.77
N GLN A 594 1.23 19.33 43.17
CA GLN A 594 1.67 19.57 41.79
C GLN A 594 3.15 19.21 41.65
N PHE A 595 3.57 18.65 40.52
CA PHE A 595 4.97 18.74 40.09
C PHE A 595 5.09 19.00 38.59
N GLN A 596 5.83 20.08 38.31
CA GLN A 596 6.33 20.55 37.02
C GLN A 596 7.40 19.60 36.47
N TRP A 597 7.41 19.40 35.15
CA TRP A 597 8.55 18.83 34.43
C TRP A 597 9.27 19.94 33.65
N ASN A 598 10.54 20.19 33.99
CA ASN A 598 11.54 20.73 33.07
C ASN A 598 12.93 20.75 33.74
N ARG A 599 13.87 19.93 33.22
CA ARG A 599 15.28 20.25 32.85
C ARG A 599 16.22 19.01 32.83
N PRO A 600 17.39 19.10 32.16
CA PRO A 600 17.84 18.11 31.15
C PRO A 600 18.93 17.13 31.63
N ARG A 601 19.21 16.16 30.73
CA ARG A 601 20.16 15.04 30.84
C ARG A 601 21.63 15.49 30.94
N GLN A 602 22.38 14.86 31.86
CA GLN A 602 23.85 14.85 31.92
C GLN A 602 24.43 13.62 31.19
N PRO A 603 25.67 13.67 30.67
CA PRO A 603 26.31 12.59 29.92
C PRO A 603 26.97 11.51 30.84
N PRO A 604 27.29 10.31 30.30
CA PRO A 604 27.66 9.15 31.11
C PRO A 604 29.12 9.13 31.59
N ARG A 605 29.33 8.53 32.76
CA ARG A 605 30.63 8.35 33.45
C ARG A 605 31.42 7.16 32.88
N GLN A 606 32.75 7.31 32.81
CA GLN A 606 33.74 6.27 32.48
C GLN A 606 33.93 5.25 33.62
N PRO A 607 34.37 4.01 33.32
CA PRO A 607 34.61 2.97 34.33
C PRO A 607 35.99 3.11 35.03
N PRO A 608 36.17 2.54 36.24
CA PRO A 608 37.38 2.71 37.05
C PRO A 608 38.53 1.75 36.66
N PRO A 609 39.79 2.02 37.05
CA PRO A 609 40.96 1.27 36.62
C PRO A 609 41.26 0.04 37.50
N GLN A 610 41.86 -1.00 36.90
CA GLN A 610 42.34 -2.21 37.57
C GLN A 610 43.70 -1.98 38.28
N PRO A 611 43.96 -2.65 39.43
CA PRO A 611 45.24 -2.56 40.12
C PRO A 611 46.26 -3.63 39.63
N GLN A 612 47.50 -3.18 39.42
CA GLN A 612 48.68 -4.02 39.16
C GLN A 612 49.41 -4.38 40.47
N GLN A 613 50.00 -5.59 40.52
CA GLN A 613 51.38 -5.95 40.97
C GLN A 613 51.44 -7.41 41.51
N PRO A 614 52.62 -8.05 41.66
CA PRO A 614 53.90 -7.93 40.94
C PRO A 614 54.50 -9.30 40.52
N GLN A 615 55.51 -9.26 39.64
CA GLN A 615 56.39 -10.39 39.29
C GLN A 615 57.35 -10.74 40.44
N GLN A 616 57.58 -12.04 40.69
CA GLN A 616 58.90 -12.60 41.05
C GLN A 616 59.01 -14.06 40.53
N GLY A 617 60.07 -14.36 39.78
CA GLY A 617 60.53 -15.72 39.44
C GLY A 617 61.24 -16.40 40.63
N PRO A 618 62.03 -17.48 40.45
CA PRO A 618 62.72 -17.93 39.24
C PRO A 618 62.03 -19.07 38.46
#